data_AF-A0A962XL94-F1
#
_entry.id   AF-A0A962XL94-F1
#
_cell.length_a   1.000
_cell.length_b   1.000
_cell.length_c   1.000
_cell.angle_alpha   90.00
_cell.angle_beta   90.00
_cell.angle_gamma   90.00
#
_symmetry.space_group_name_H-M   'P 1'
#
loop_
_entity.id
_entity.type
_entity.pdbx_description
1 polymer ?
#
loop_
_entity_poly.entity_id
_entity_poly.type
_entity_poly.pdbx_seq_one_letter_code
_entity_poly.pdbx_strand_id
1 'polypeptide(L)'
;KVQQLGLSSQAVATALNANISGTAITQVRDDIYLINVVVREQGGQNLSIETLSNLPVAMPDGRTIPLTQFATIEYAQDYPIVWRRNRLPTLTVQAD
;
A
#
# COMPACT_ATOMS: atom_id res chain seq x y z
N LYS A 1 -17.33 -0.60 -12.42
CA LYS A 1 -16.36 -1.49 -13.10
C LYS A 1 -15.76 -2.55 -12.17
N VAL A 2 -15.19 -2.18 -11.00
CA VAL A 2 -14.66 -3.14 -10.00
C VAL A 2 -15.72 -4.10 -9.43
N GLN A 3 -16.93 -3.62 -9.14
CA GLN A 3 -18.06 -4.48 -8.73
C GLN A 3 -18.53 -5.48 -9.80
N GLN A 4 -18.22 -5.25 -11.09
CA GLN A 4 -18.59 -6.15 -12.18
C GLN A 4 -17.63 -7.34 -12.32
N LEU A 5 -16.47 -7.29 -11.65
CA LEU A 5 -15.45 -8.34 -11.62
C LEU A 5 -15.47 -9.16 -10.32
N GLY A 6 -16.46 -8.93 -9.45
CA GLY A 6 -16.54 -9.57 -8.12
C GLY A 6 -15.45 -9.12 -7.14
N LEU A 7 -14.57 -8.20 -7.54
CA LEU A 7 -13.53 -7.63 -6.71
C LEU A 7 -14.14 -6.66 -5.70
N SER A 8 -13.92 -6.89 -4.40
CA SER A 8 -14.24 -5.92 -3.37
C SER A 8 -13.10 -4.92 -3.22
N SER A 9 -13.40 -3.66 -2.86
CA SER A 9 -12.37 -2.65 -2.56
C SER A 9 -11.39 -3.14 -1.48
N GLN A 10 -11.85 -4.01 -0.59
CA GLN A 10 -11.04 -4.65 0.44
C GLN A 10 -9.97 -5.57 -0.14
N ALA A 11 -10.32 -6.42 -1.12
CA ALA A 11 -9.36 -7.34 -1.75
C ALA A 11 -8.25 -6.57 -2.47
N VAL A 12 -8.60 -5.48 -3.14
CA VAL A 12 -7.64 -4.58 -3.80
C VAL A 12 -6.72 -3.91 -2.77
N ALA A 13 -7.29 -3.41 -1.65
CA ALA A 13 -6.51 -2.80 -0.58
C ALA A 13 -5.53 -3.79 0.09
N THR A 14 -5.93 -5.05 0.26
CA THR A 14 -5.06 -6.11 0.82
C THR A 14 -3.91 -6.45 -0.11
N ALA A 15 -4.18 -6.63 -1.41
CA ALA A 15 -3.15 -6.90 -2.41
C ALA A 15 -2.13 -5.74 -2.51
N LEU A 16 -2.63 -4.50 -2.49
CA LEU A 16 -1.79 -3.30 -2.52
C LEU A 16 -0.92 -3.19 -1.24
N ASN A 17 -1.51 -3.42 -0.06
CA ASN A 17 -0.77 -3.37 1.22
C ASN A 17 0.31 -4.45 1.31
N ALA A 18 0.01 -5.68 0.87
CA ALA A 18 0.97 -6.77 0.87
C ALA A 18 2.19 -6.45 0.00
N ASN A 19 1.99 -5.73 -1.10
CA ASN A 19 3.07 -5.35 -2.01
C ASN A 19 3.86 -4.14 -1.51
N ILE A 20 3.19 -3.11 -1.00
CA ILE A 20 3.80 -1.86 -0.52
C ILE A 20 4.53 -2.04 0.82
N SER A 21 3.84 -2.61 1.81
CA SER A 21 4.36 -2.70 3.18
C SER A 21 5.14 -3.99 3.42
N GLY A 22 4.91 -5.02 2.60
CA GLY A 22 5.27 -6.40 2.91
C GLY A 22 4.32 -7.00 3.95
N THR A 23 4.31 -8.32 4.07
CA THR A 23 3.49 -9.03 5.07
C THR A 23 4.38 -9.74 6.06
N ALA A 24 4.17 -9.48 7.36
CA ALA A 24 4.82 -10.25 8.41
C ALA A 24 4.27 -11.68 8.39
N ILE A 25 5.12 -12.66 8.06
CA ILE A 25 4.73 -14.06 7.93
C ILE A 25 4.99 -14.87 9.19
N THR A 26 5.98 -14.47 9.98
CA THR A 26 6.38 -15.15 11.21
C THR A 26 7.23 -14.20 12.06
N GLN A 27 7.61 -14.65 13.25
CA GLN A 27 8.44 -13.91 14.18
C GLN A 27 9.63 -14.77 14.59
N VAL A 28 10.82 -14.19 14.58
CA VAL A 28 12.04 -14.80 15.11
C VAL A 28 12.31 -14.17 16.46
N ARG A 29 12.59 -15.01 17.46
CA ARG A 29 12.98 -14.56 18.78
C ARG A 29 14.49 -14.35 18.82
N ASP A 30 14.90 -13.14 19.13
CA ASP A 30 16.29 -12.76 19.39
C ASP A 30 16.39 -12.30 20.85
N ASP A 31 16.85 -13.20 21.72
CA ASP A 31 16.89 -13.04 23.18
C ASP A 31 15.54 -12.63 23.81
N ILE A 32 15.40 -11.36 24.21
CA ILE A 32 14.16 -10.77 24.76
C ILE A 32 13.32 -10.04 23.71
N TYR A 33 13.79 -9.97 22.46
CA TYR A 33 13.11 -9.31 21.36
C TYR A 33 12.39 -10.30 20.45
N LEU A 34 11.20 -9.91 19.99
CA LEU A 34 10.52 -10.57 18.89
C LEU A 34 10.69 -9.71 17.64
N ILE A 35 11.31 -10.27 16.60
CA ILE A 35 11.59 -9.61 15.33
C ILE A 35 10.65 -10.19 14.28
N ASN A 36 9.88 -9.33 13.61
CA ASN A 36 9.01 -9.74 12.52
C ASN A 36 9.83 -10.15 11.29
N VAL A 37 9.56 -11.34 10.75
CA VAL A 37 10.03 -11.75 9.44
C VAL A 37 8.99 -11.32 8.42
N VAL A 38 9.36 -10.35 7.58
CA VAL A 38 8.47 -9.77 6.57
C VAL A 38 8.85 -10.32 5.20
N VAL A 39 7.87 -10.91 4.51
CA VAL A 39 8.02 -11.24 3.09
C VAL A 39 7.64 -10.02 2.27
N ARG A 40 8.53 -9.65 1.35
CA ARG A 40 8.35 -8.58 0.38
C ARG A 40 8.94 -9.02 -0.96
N GLU A 41 8.37 -8.52 -2.05
CA GLU A 41 8.87 -8.72 -3.40
C GLU A 41 10.23 -8.03 -3.62
N GLN A 42 11.15 -8.69 -4.34
CA GLN A 42 12.51 -8.19 -4.61
C GLN A 42 12.45 -7.02 -5.59
N GLY A 43 12.43 -5.79 -5.08
CA GLY A 43 12.28 -4.59 -5.89
C GLY A 43 11.17 -3.64 -5.41
N GLY A 44 10.29 -4.11 -4.51
CA GLY A 44 9.21 -3.32 -3.90
C GLY A 44 9.63 -2.10 -3.07
N GLN A 45 10.92 -1.74 -3.04
CA GLN A 45 11.39 -0.46 -2.50
C GLN A 45 11.19 0.69 -3.51
N ASN A 46 11.13 0.39 -4.81
CA ASN A 46 10.88 1.37 -5.86
C ASN A 46 9.42 1.34 -6.26
N LEU A 47 8.55 1.98 -5.47
CA LEU A 47 7.19 2.31 -5.87
C LEU A 47 7.23 3.34 -7.01
N SER A 48 7.37 2.87 -8.24
CA SER A 48 7.20 3.66 -9.45
C SER A 48 5.81 3.44 -10.06
N ILE A 49 5.35 4.39 -10.86
CA ILE A 49 4.11 4.25 -11.63
C ILE A 49 4.18 2.99 -12.52
N GLU A 50 5.35 2.67 -13.09
CA GLU A 50 5.51 1.48 -13.94
C GLU A 50 5.35 0.18 -13.13
N THR A 51 5.93 0.10 -11.93
CA THR A 51 5.79 -1.08 -11.06
C THR A 51 4.34 -1.28 -10.59
N LEU A 52 3.64 -0.20 -10.24
CA LEU A 52 2.22 -0.27 -9.86
C LEU A 52 1.33 -0.64 -11.05
N SER A 53 1.72 -0.22 -12.26
CA SER A 53 0.94 -0.48 -13.48
C SER A 53 0.85 -1.97 -13.82
N ASN A 54 1.90 -2.72 -13.51
CA ASN A 54 2.01 -4.15 -13.75
C ASN A 54 1.71 -5.00 -12.51
N LEU A 55 1.27 -4.38 -11.41
CA LEU A 55 1.03 -5.08 -10.15
C LEU A 55 -0.04 -6.17 -10.34
N PRO A 56 0.30 -7.46 -10.12
CA PRO A 56 -0.65 -8.54 -10.23
C PRO A 56 -1.66 -8.49 -9.07
N VAL A 57 -2.95 -8.46 -9.39
CA VAL A 57 -4.03 -8.55 -8.40
C VAL A 57 -4.81 -9.85 -8.62
N ALA A 58 -4.92 -10.66 -7.57
CA ALA A 58 -5.71 -11.89 -7.59
C ALA A 58 -7.21 -11.58 -7.53
N MET A 59 -7.96 -12.13 -8.46
CA MET A 59 -9.41 -12.04 -8.55
C MET A 59 -10.09 -13.24 -7.88
N PRO A 60 -11.37 -13.11 -7.45
CA PRO A 60 -12.09 -14.19 -6.78
C PRO A 60 -12.27 -15.45 -7.65
N ASP A 61 -12.20 -15.29 -8.98
CA ASP A 61 -12.25 -16.37 -9.97
C ASP A 61 -10.90 -17.08 -10.18
N GLY A 62 -9.89 -16.75 -9.37
CA GLY A 62 -8.55 -17.34 -9.42
C GLY A 62 -7.64 -16.76 -10.50
N ARG A 63 -8.12 -15.80 -11.30
CA ARG A 63 -7.30 -15.14 -12.31
C ARG A 63 -6.46 -14.04 -11.67
N THR A 64 -5.30 -13.77 -12.24
CA THR A 64 -4.49 -12.62 -11.88
C THR A 64 -4.56 -11.59 -12.99
N ILE A 65 -4.96 -10.37 -12.66
CA ILE A 65 -5.08 -9.27 -13.63
C ILE A 65 -4.23 -8.08 -13.16
N PRO A 66 -3.50 -7.41 -14.07
CA PRO A 66 -2.77 -6.19 -13.74
C PRO A 66 -3.70 -5.08 -13.22
N LEU A 67 -3.25 -4.34 -12.21
CA LEU A 67 -4.00 -3.24 -11.58
C LEU A 67 -4.56 -2.22 -12.60
N THR A 68 -3.80 -1.91 -13.65
CA THR A 68 -4.19 -0.97 -14.72
C THR A 68 -5.44 -1.36 -15.50
N GLN A 69 -5.85 -2.62 -15.51
CA GLN A 69 -7.05 -3.03 -16.24
C GLN A 69 -8.35 -2.54 -15.57
N PHE A 70 -8.30 -2.19 -14.28
CA PHE A 70 -9.49 -1.80 -13.53
C PHE A 70 -9.28 -0.64 -12.54
N ALA A 71 -8.06 -0.10 -12.43
CA ALA A 71 -7.74 1.09 -11.66
C ALA A 71 -6.87 2.06 -12.48
N THR A 72 -7.03 3.35 -12.21
CA THR A 72 -6.21 4.43 -12.81
C THR A 72 -5.18 4.87 -11.78
N ILE A 73 -3.93 5.01 -12.19
CA ILE A 73 -2.83 5.47 -11.34
C ILE A 73 -2.45 6.87 -11.83
N GLU A 74 -2.43 7.84 -10.93
CA GLU A 74 -2.08 9.23 -11.24
C GLU A 74 -1.17 9.80 -10.15
N TYR A 75 -0.31 10.74 -10.56
CA TYR A 75 0.44 11.55 -9.60
C TYR A 75 -0.50 12.58 -8.99
N ALA A 76 -0.65 12.51 -7.67
CA ALA A 76 -1.42 13.48 -6.90
C ALA A 76 -0.53 14.11 -5.83
N GLN A 77 -0.77 15.39 -5.54
CA GLN A 77 -0.18 16.05 -4.40
C GLN A 77 -1.04 15.76 -3.17
N ASP A 78 -0.46 15.12 -2.16
CA ASP A 78 -1.10 14.89 -0.86
C ASP A 78 -0.42 15.71 0.23
N TYR A 79 -1.10 15.92 1.36
CA TYR A 79 -0.54 16.56 2.56
C TYR A 79 0.13 15.48 3.43
N PRO A 80 1.47 15.30 3.36
CA PRO A 80 2.12 14.17 4.03
C PRO A 80 2.02 14.24 5.56
N ILE A 81 1.84 15.44 6.12
CA ILE A 81 1.64 15.66 7.56
C ILE A 81 0.59 16.77 7.75
N VAL A 82 -0.56 16.42 8.31
CA VAL A 82 -1.58 17.38 8.73
C VAL A 82 -1.43 17.62 10.23
N TRP A 83 -0.69 18.67 10.59
CA TRP A 83 -0.60 19.11 11.99
C TRP A 83 -1.98 19.56 12.47
N ARG A 84 -2.38 19.10 13.65
CA ARG A 84 -3.63 19.52 14.29
C ARG A 84 -3.33 20.16 15.63
N ARG A 85 -3.88 21.33 15.87
CA ARG A 85 -3.94 21.97 17.20
C ARG A 85 -5.41 22.23 17.51
N ASN A 86 -5.88 21.80 18.67
CA ASN A 86 -7.30 21.89 19.07
C ASN A 86 -8.27 21.31 18.01
N ARG A 87 -7.90 20.18 17.40
CA ARG A 87 -8.65 19.46 16.34
C ARG A 87 -8.78 20.20 15.01
N LEU A 88 -8.15 21.37 14.86
CA LEU A 88 -8.12 22.12 13.61
C LEU A 88 -6.79 21.90 12.87
N PRO A 89 -6.80 21.64 11.55
CA PRO A 89 -5.60 21.66 10.72
C PRO A 89 -4.85 22.99 10.89
N THR A 90 -3.56 22.95 11.19
CA THR A 90 -2.74 24.12 11.52
C THR A 90 -1.40 24.05 10.80
N LEU A 91 -0.94 25.15 10.21
CA LEU A 91 0.42 25.27 9.67
C LEU A 91 1.29 26.01 10.68
N THR A 92 2.42 25.43 11.10
CA THR A 92 3.37 26.11 11.99
C THR A 92 4.47 26.76 11.16
N VAL A 93 4.65 28.07 11.30
CA VAL A 93 5.73 28.83 10.67
C VAL A 93 6.73 29.20 11.75
N GLN A 94 8.00 28.84 11.57
CA GLN A 94 9.11 29.25 12.42
C GLN A 94 9.92 30.30 11.67
N ALA A 95 10.19 31.43 12.32
CA ALA A 95 11.11 32.45 11.86
C ALA A 95 12.16 32.65 12.97
N ASP A 96 13.43 32.73 12.57
CA ASP A 96 14.58 33.08 13.41
C ASP A 96 15.12 34.44 12.95
#